data_AF-A0A376W5W5-F1
#
_entry.id   AF-A0A376W5W5-F1
#
_cell.length_a   1.000
_cell.length_b   1.000
_cell.length_c   1.000
_cell.angle_alpha   90.00
_cell.angle_beta   90.00
_cell.angle_gamma   90.00
#
_symmetry.space_group_name_H-M   'P 1'
#
loop_
_entity.id
_entity.type
_entity.pdbx_description
1 polymer ?
#
loop_
_entity_poly.entity_id
_entity_poly.type
_entity_poly.pdbx_seq_one_letter_code
_entity_poly.pdbx_strand_id
1 'polypeptide(L)'
;MQAAQLLTEHLIRNGHQRIAWLGGQSSSLTRAERVGGYCATLLKFGLPFHSDWVLECTSSQKQAAEAITALLRHNPTISAVVCYNETIAMGAWFGLLKAGRQSGESGVDRYFEQQVSLAAFTDATPTTLDDIPLPGPARQRGNLVPHLRIA
;
A
#
# COMPACT_ATOMS: atom_id res chain seq x y z
N MET A 1 2.76 -15.31 9.14
CA MET A 1 2.90 -14.19 10.11
C MET A 1 4.11 -13.27 9.82
N GLN A 2 5.35 -13.77 9.80
CA GLN A 2 6.57 -12.94 9.71
C GLN A 2 6.65 -12.02 8.47
N ALA A 3 6.25 -12.50 7.29
CA ALA A 3 6.30 -11.69 6.07
C ALA A 3 5.45 -10.40 6.20
N ALA A 4 4.26 -10.50 6.79
CA ALA A 4 3.39 -9.34 6.98
C ALA A 4 3.93 -8.36 8.02
N GLN A 5 4.63 -8.87 9.03
CA GLN A 5 5.30 -8.03 10.01
C GLN A 5 6.42 -7.22 9.36
N LEU A 6 7.29 -7.88 8.58
CA LEU A 6 8.40 -7.22 7.88
C LEU A 6 7.90 -6.17 6.88
N LEU A 7 6.88 -6.50 6.10
CA LEU A 7 6.29 -5.58 5.11
C LEU A 7 5.67 -4.35 5.79
N THR A 8 4.91 -4.57 6.86
CA THR A 8 4.29 -3.48 7.63
C THR A 8 5.35 -2.64 8.33
N GLU A 9 6.35 -3.27 8.95
CA GLU A 9 7.45 -2.60 9.64
C GLU A 9 8.29 -1.76 8.66
N HIS A 10 8.50 -2.23 7.44
CA HIS A 10 9.17 -1.46 6.39
C HIS A 10 8.40 -0.16 6.08
N LEU A 11 7.08 -0.24 5.89
CA LEU A 11 6.26 0.96 5.68
C LEU A 11 6.34 1.93 6.87
N ILE A 12 6.31 1.42 8.10
CA ILE A 12 6.43 2.24 9.31
C ILE A 12 7.78 2.94 9.38
N ARG A 13 8.87 2.21 9.10
CA ARG A 13 10.23 2.76 9.08
C ARG A 13 10.43 3.84 8.01
N ASN A 14 9.66 3.78 6.92
CA ASN A 14 9.60 4.82 5.90
C ASN A 14 8.69 6.01 6.27
N GLY A 15 8.17 6.06 7.51
CA GLY A 15 7.41 7.18 8.06
C GLY A 15 5.89 7.05 7.97
N HIS A 16 5.36 5.93 7.46
CA HIS A 16 3.90 5.74 7.36
C HIS A 16 3.29 5.36 8.71
N GLN A 17 2.31 6.15 9.16
CA GLN A 17 1.61 5.90 10.43
C GLN A 17 0.15 5.43 10.25
N ARG A 18 -0.43 5.69 9.07
CA ARG A 18 -1.80 5.33 8.72
C ARG A 18 -1.76 4.37 7.54
N ILE A 19 -1.73 3.09 7.88
CA ILE A 19 -1.49 2.00 6.94
C ILE A 19 -2.77 1.17 6.85
N ALA A 20 -3.32 1.00 5.65
CA ALA A 20 -4.49 0.15 5.41
C ALA A 20 -4.09 -1.25 4.93
N TRP A 21 -5.06 -2.15 4.93
CA TRP A 21 -4.97 -3.48 4.34
C TRP A 21 -5.99 -3.64 3.22
N LEU A 22 -5.58 -4.21 2.09
CA LEU A 22 -6.45 -4.47 0.95
C LEU A 22 -6.32 -5.91 0.46
N GLY A 23 -7.45 -6.60 0.39
CA GLY A 23 -7.59 -7.87 -0.31
C GLY A 23 -7.52 -9.14 0.53
N GLY A 24 -7.64 -10.25 -0.18
CA GLY A 24 -7.81 -11.59 0.39
C GLY A 24 -9.24 -11.80 0.85
N GLN A 25 -9.73 -13.04 0.82
CA GLN A 25 -11.06 -13.41 1.31
C GLN A 25 -11.06 -13.69 2.82
N SER A 26 -12.15 -13.40 3.51
CA SER A 26 -12.25 -13.64 4.97
C SER A 26 -12.12 -15.12 5.35
N SER A 27 -12.44 -16.03 4.44
CA SER A 27 -12.25 -17.48 4.62
C SER A 27 -10.79 -17.95 4.41
N SER A 28 -9.89 -17.10 3.93
CA SER A 28 -8.50 -17.46 3.67
C SER A 28 -7.67 -17.49 4.96
N LEU A 29 -7.14 -18.66 5.31
CA LEU A 29 -6.19 -18.81 6.41
C LEU A 29 -4.93 -17.96 6.20
N THR A 30 -4.41 -17.90 4.97
CA THR A 30 -3.27 -17.06 4.61
C THR A 30 -3.55 -15.58 4.87
N ARG A 31 -4.76 -15.11 4.54
CA ARG A 31 -5.17 -13.74 4.88
C ARG A 31 -5.22 -13.56 6.40
N ALA A 32 -5.87 -14.47 7.13
CA ALA A 32 -5.99 -14.38 8.58
C ALA A 32 -4.60 -14.26 9.25
N GLU A 33 -3.64 -15.09 8.84
CA GLU A 33 -2.27 -15.05 9.34
C GLU A 33 -1.52 -13.75 8.98
N ARG A 34 -1.70 -13.23 7.77
CA ARG A 34 -1.03 -12.00 7.32
C ARG A 34 -1.63 -10.76 7.97
N VAL A 35 -2.97 -10.67 8.06
CA VAL A 35 -3.67 -9.59 8.78
C VAL A 35 -3.26 -9.61 10.25
N GLY A 36 -3.18 -10.78 10.88
CA GLY A 36 -2.68 -10.91 12.26
C GLY A 36 -1.27 -10.34 12.43
N GLY A 37 -0.36 -10.59 11.48
CA GLY A 37 0.98 -10.01 11.46
C GLY A 37 0.98 -8.48 11.31
N TYR A 38 0.17 -7.95 10.39
CA TYR A 38 -0.05 -6.51 10.20
C TYR A 38 -0.58 -5.85 11.49
N CYS A 39 -1.62 -6.40 12.10
CA CYS A 39 -2.22 -5.87 13.34
C CYS A 39 -1.21 -5.89 14.49
N ALA A 40 -0.50 -7.00 14.67
CA ALA A 40 0.52 -7.13 15.72
C ALA A 40 1.65 -6.09 15.55
N THR A 41 2.07 -5.82 14.31
CA THR A 41 3.09 -4.81 14.03
C THR A 41 2.58 -3.39 14.29
N LEU A 42 1.36 -3.04 13.88
CA LEU A 42 0.79 -1.73 14.21
C LEU A 42 0.73 -1.51 15.73
N LEU A 43 0.26 -2.52 16.46
CA LEU A 43 0.19 -2.48 17.92
C LEU A 43 1.58 -2.33 18.56
N LYS A 44 2.58 -3.09 18.08
CA LYS A 44 3.98 -3.02 18.54
C LYS A 44 4.57 -1.61 18.41
N PHE A 45 4.19 -0.88 17.36
CA PHE A 45 4.67 0.49 17.10
C PHE A 45 3.73 1.58 17.62
N GLY A 46 2.64 1.22 18.33
CA GLY A 46 1.68 2.18 18.87
C GLY A 46 0.87 2.94 17.81
N LEU A 47 0.67 2.33 16.63
CA LEU A 47 -0.05 2.92 15.51
C LEU A 47 -1.54 2.55 15.52
N PRO A 48 -2.40 3.42 14.95
CA PRO A 48 -3.84 3.18 14.93
C PRO A 48 -4.19 1.96 14.07
N PHE A 49 -5.08 1.12 14.61
CA PHE A 49 -5.76 0.06 13.88
C PHE A 49 -7.25 0.42 13.78
N HIS A 50 -7.78 0.37 12.55
CA HIS A 50 -9.19 0.55 12.27
C HIS A 50 -9.68 -0.63 11.43
N SER A 51 -10.74 -1.30 11.87
CA SER A 51 -11.39 -2.39 11.12
C SER A 51 -11.77 -1.95 9.71
N ASP A 52 -12.18 -0.70 9.57
CA ASP A 52 -12.66 -0.11 8.32
C ASP A 52 -11.53 0.15 7.31
N TRP A 53 -10.27 0.01 7.75
CA TRP A 53 -9.09 0.06 6.88
C TRP A 53 -8.65 -1.32 6.41
N VAL A 54 -9.34 -2.39 6.83
CA VAL A 54 -9.05 -3.77 6.43
C VAL A 54 -10.10 -4.25 5.44
N LEU A 55 -9.87 -3.97 4.16
CA LEU A 55 -10.84 -4.26 3.11
C LEU A 55 -10.67 -5.66 2.55
N GLU A 56 -11.78 -6.37 2.44
CA GLU A 56 -11.88 -7.63 1.70
C GLU A 56 -12.02 -7.34 0.20
N CYS A 57 -11.18 -7.98 -0.62
CA CYS A 57 -11.34 -7.98 -2.07
C CYS A 57 -10.98 -9.36 -2.60
N THR A 58 -11.82 -9.89 -3.49
CA THR A 58 -11.45 -11.07 -4.29
C THR A 58 -10.31 -10.69 -5.24
N SER A 59 -9.61 -11.67 -5.84
CA SER A 59 -8.45 -11.49 -6.74
C SER A 59 -8.81 -10.81 -8.07
N SER A 60 -9.48 -9.66 -8.02
CA SER A 60 -9.94 -8.85 -9.14
C SER A 60 -9.30 -7.47 -9.05
N GLN A 61 -8.53 -7.11 -10.08
CA GLN A 61 -7.92 -5.79 -10.17
C GLN A 61 -8.96 -4.67 -10.16
N LYS A 62 -10.11 -4.88 -10.80
CA LYS A 62 -11.20 -3.91 -10.85
C LYS A 62 -11.77 -3.64 -9.46
N GLN A 63 -12.05 -4.70 -8.68
CA GLN A 63 -12.55 -4.55 -7.31
C GLN A 63 -11.53 -3.84 -6.42
N ALA A 64 -10.24 -4.20 -6.53
CA ALA A 64 -9.18 -3.55 -5.78
C ALA A 64 -9.07 -2.05 -6.13
N ALA A 65 -9.20 -1.69 -7.40
CA ALA A 65 -9.23 -0.30 -7.86
C ALA A 65 -10.40 0.49 -7.26
N GLU A 66 -11.61 -0.07 -7.28
CA GLU A 66 -12.80 0.56 -6.72
C GLU A 66 -12.70 0.70 -5.19
N ALA A 67 -12.23 -0.35 -4.51
CA ALA A 67 -12.06 -0.40 -3.06
C ALA A 67 -11.04 0.63 -2.57
N ILE A 68 -9.87 0.76 -3.21
CA ILE A 68 -8.87 1.75 -2.77
C ILE A 68 -9.38 3.19 -2.96
N THR A 69 -10.06 3.46 -4.08
CA THR A 69 -10.61 4.79 -4.34
C THR A 69 -11.69 5.15 -3.32
N ALA A 70 -12.56 4.21 -2.97
CA ALA A 70 -13.59 4.42 -1.94
C ALA A 70 -12.95 4.61 -0.55
N LEU A 71 -11.96 3.78 -0.19
CA LEU A 71 -11.26 3.86 1.09
C LEU A 71 -10.64 5.24 1.29
N LEU A 72 -9.87 5.69 0.30
CA LEU A 72 -9.15 6.96 0.39
C LEU A 72 -10.10 8.14 0.37
N ARG A 73 -11.24 8.06 -0.32
CA ARG A 73 -12.29 9.11 -0.28
C ARG A 73 -12.85 9.31 1.13
N HIS A 74 -13.00 8.25 1.91
CA HIS A 74 -13.47 8.36 3.30
C HIS A 74 -12.33 8.60 4.30
N ASN A 75 -11.11 8.22 3.94
CA ASN A 75 -9.94 8.26 4.81
C ASN A 75 -8.73 8.88 4.08
N PRO A 76 -8.77 10.19 3.75
CA PRO A 76 -7.69 10.87 3.00
C PRO A 76 -6.32 10.79 3.67
N THR A 77 -6.29 10.58 4.98
CA THR A 77 -5.04 10.56 5.76
C THR A 77 -4.23 9.27 5.60
N ILE A 78 -4.79 8.21 5.01
CA ILE A 78 -4.06 6.95 4.79
C ILE A 78 -2.89 7.22 3.83
N SER A 79 -1.69 6.85 4.26
CA SER A 79 -0.46 7.11 3.52
C SER A 79 0.13 5.87 2.87
N ALA A 80 -0.29 4.67 3.30
CA ALA A 80 0.20 3.42 2.73
C ALA A 80 -0.86 2.31 2.81
N VAL A 81 -0.71 1.30 1.94
CA VAL A 81 -1.60 0.15 1.85
C VAL A 81 -0.79 -1.12 1.69
N VAL A 82 -1.05 -2.09 2.56
CA VAL A 82 -0.57 -3.46 2.43
C VAL A 82 -1.58 -4.24 1.59
N CYS A 83 -1.15 -4.71 0.44
CA CYS A 83 -1.92 -5.46 -0.53
C CYS A 83 -1.70 -6.96 -0.34
N TYR A 84 -2.79 -7.74 -0.32
CA TYR A 84 -2.76 -9.19 -0.10
C TYR A 84 -1.87 -9.95 -1.08
N ASN A 85 -1.82 -9.51 -2.35
CA ASN A 85 -0.94 -10.05 -3.40
C ASN A 85 -0.72 -9.01 -4.52
N GLU A 86 0.10 -9.35 -5.51
CA GLU A 86 0.42 -8.49 -6.66
C GLU A 86 -0.80 -8.09 -7.49
N THR A 87 -1.78 -8.99 -7.65
CA THR A 87 -3.01 -8.68 -8.41
C THR A 87 -3.80 -7.57 -7.74
N ILE A 88 -3.94 -7.63 -6.42
CA ILE A 88 -4.58 -6.58 -5.64
C ILE A 88 -3.76 -5.27 -5.70
N ALA A 89 -2.43 -5.36 -5.61
CA ALA A 89 -1.56 -4.19 -5.70
C ALA A 89 -1.66 -3.48 -7.07
N MET A 90 -1.66 -4.23 -8.17
CA MET A 90 -1.86 -3.68 -9.51
C MET A 90 -3.24 -3.03 -9.65
N GLY A 91 -4.29 -3.66 -9.12
CA GLY A 91 -5.63 -3.07 -9.10
C GLY A 91 -5.67 -1.77 -8.31
N ALA A 92 -5.08 -1.74 -7.12
CA ALA A 92 -4.98 -0.54 -6.30
C ALA A 92 -4.24 0.57 -7.04
N TRP A 93 -3.11 0.24 -7.68
CA TRP A 93 -2.33 1.17 -8.50
C TRP A 93 -3.18 1.81 -9.61
N PHE A 94 -3.95 1.01 -10.36
CA PHE A 94 -4.85 1.55 -11.39
C PHE A 94 -5.96 2.43 -10.79
N GLY A 95 -6.48 2.09 -9.62
CA GLY A 95 -7.45 2.91 -8.90
C GLY A 95 -6.90 4.29 -8.55
N LEU A 96 -5.67 4.34 -8.02
CA LEU A 96 -4.97 5.59 -7.71
C LEU A 96 -4.71 6.43 -8.97
N LEU A 97 -4.20 5.82 -10.05
CA LEU A 97 -3.95 6.51 -11.32
C LEU A 97 -5.23 7.10 -11.92
N LYS A 98 -6.32 6.34 -11.94
CA LYS A 98 -7.61 6.79 -12.50
C LYS A 98 -8.15 7.97 -11.72
N ALA A 99 -8.10 7.91 -10.39
CA ALA A 99 -8.62 8.96 -9.56
C ALA A 99 -7.77 10.24 -9.63
N GLY A 100 -6.44 10.12 -9.79
CA GLY A 100 -5.56 11.26 -10.06
C GLY A 100 -5.84 11.95 -11.41
N ARG A 101 -6.22 11.19 -12.46
CA ARG A 101 -6.57 11.76 -13.78
C ARG A 101 -7.92 12.50 -13.78
N GLN A 102 -8.90 12.04 -12.99
CA GLN A 102 -10.23 12.65 -12.94
C GLN A 102 -10.27 13.96 -12.15
N SER A 103 -9.28 14.20 -11.28
CA SER A 103 -9.19 15.42 -10.48
C SER A 103 -8.60 16.62 -11.24
N GLY A 104 -8.32 16.49 -12.54
CA GLY A 104 -7.65 17.51 -13.36
C GLY A 104 -8.41 18.81 -13.62
N GLU A 105 -9.67 18.93 -13.18
CA GLU A 105 -10.44 20.18 -13.27
C GLU A 105 -11.37 20.31 -12.05
N SER A 106 -11.01 21.22 -11.12
CA SER A 106 -11.84 21.75 -10.02
C SER A 106 -12.02 20.88 -8.76
N GLY A 107 -11.24 21.19 -7.71
CA GLY A 107 -11.75 21.27 -6.34
C GLY A 107 -11.53 20.10 -5.37
N VAL A 108 -10.82 19.04 -5.75
CA VAL A 108 -10.56 17.86 -4.88
C VAL A 108 -9.06 17.64 -4.61
N ASP A 109 -8.23 18.63 -4.93
CA ASP A 109 -6.75 18.57 -5.00
C ASP A 109 -6.03 17.99 -3.78
N ARG A 110 -6.62 18.06 -2.59
CA ARG A 110 -5.99 17.56 -1.35
C ARG A 110 -5.92 16.03 -1.22
N TYR A 111 -6.75 15.27 -1.95
CA TYR A 111 -6.74 13.80 -1.88
C TYR A 111 -5.56 13.18 -2.64
N PHE A 112 -4.95 13.89 -3.59
CA PHE A 112 -4.06 13.30 -4.60
C PHE A 112 -2.63 13.83 -4.61
N GLU A 113 -2.32 14.90 -3.88
CA GLU A 113 -0.92 15.25 -3.62
C GLU A 113 -0.21 14.21 -2.74
N GLN A 114 -0.97 13.44 -1.96
CA GLN A 114 -0.41 12.42 -1.09
C GLN A 114 -0.11 11.15 -1.90
N GLN A 115 1.19 10.92 -2.16
CA GLN A 115 1.67 9.66 -2.73
C GLN A 115 1.37 8.52 -1.76
N VAL A 116 0.36 7.70 -2.06
CA VAL A 116 0.03 6.50 -1.28
C VAL A 116 0.97 5.38 -1.68
N SER A 117 1.76 4.88 -0.73
CA SER A 117 2.66 3.75 -0.94
C SER A 117 1.89 2.43 -0.98
N LEU A 118 2.15 1.58 -1.98
CA LEU A 118 1.58 0.23 -2.08
C LEU A 118 2.68 -0.80 -1.82
N ALA A 119 2.41 -1.76 -0.94
CA ALA A 119 3.32 -2.85 -0.65
C ALA A 119 2.59 -4.19 -0.79
N ALA A 120 3.17 -5.17 -1.49
CA ALA A 120 2.49 -6.42 -1.83
C ALA A 120 3.29 -7.66 -1.41
N PHE A 121 2.58 -8.74 -1.12
CA PHE A 121 3.21 -10.06 -1.03
C PHE A 121 3.38 -10.65 -2.42
N THR A 122 4.63 -10.99 -2.77
CA THR A 122 4.94 -11.75 -3.96
C THR A 122 4.91 -13.25 -3.59
N ASP A 123 4.39 -14.09 -4.48
CA ASP A 123 4.54 -15.56 -4.37
C ASP A 123 5.89 -16.03 -4.92
N ALA A 124 6.72 -15.10 -5.39
CA ALA A 124 8.09 -15.38 -5.78
C ALA A 124 8.91 -15.77 -4.55
N THR A 125 9.74 -16.80 -4.70
CA THR A 125 10.73 -17.24 -3.70
C THR A 125 11.46 -16.04 -3.10
N PRO A 126 11.64 -15.98 -1.76
CA PRO A 126 12.05 -14.77 -1.05
C PRO A 126 13.50 -14.44 -1.39
N THR A 127 13.66 -13.69 -2.45
CA THR A 127 14.89 -13.02 -2.84
C THR A 127 14.40 -11.68 -3.36
N THR A 128 14.76 -10.64 -2.60
CA THR A 128 14.47 -9.22 -2.84
C THR A 128 12.99 -8.80 -2.74
N LEU A 129 12.68 -8.11 -1.64
CA LEU A 129 11.60 -7.14 -1.58
C LEU A 129 11.99 -5.99 -2.52
N ASP A 130 11.81 -6.20 -3.82
CA ASP A 130 12.01 -5.13 -4.78
C ASP A 130 10.80 -4.20 -4.71
N ASP A 131 11.08 -2.93 -4.41
CA ASP A 131 10.14 -1.84 -4.59
C ASP A 131 9.55 -1.96 -5.99
N ILE A 132 8.22 -2.07 -6.09
CA ILE A 132 7.53 -2.03 -7.39
C ILE A 132 7.93 -0.71 -8.05
N PRO A 133 8.66 -0.72 -9.18
CA PRO A 133 9.11 0.51 -9.78
C PRO A 133 7.89 1.22 -10.36
N LEU A 134 7.60 2.40 -9.82
CA LEU A 134 6.67 3.33 -10.43
C LEU A 134 7.25 3.75 -11.79
N PRO A 135 6.53 3.62 -12.92
CA PRO A 135 6.90 4.34 -14.12
C PRO A 135 6.61 5.83 -13.89
N GLY A 136 7.57 6.54 -13.30
CA GLY A 136 7.57 8.00 -13.25
C GLY A 136 7.79 8.58 -14.65
N PRO A 137 7.36 9.84 -14.90
CA PRO A 137 7.67 10.50 -16.15
C PRO A 137 9.19 10.61 -16.27
N ALA A 138 9.74 10.17 -17.41
CA ALA A 138 11.16 10.24 -17.72
C ALA A 138 11.69 11.67 -17.51
N ARG A 139 12.37 11.91 -16.38
CA ARG A 139 13.25 13.07 -16.21
C ARG A 139 14.69 12.61 -16.37
N GLN A 140 15.31 13.12 -17.42
CA GLN A 140 16.71 12.90 -17.77
C GLN A 140 17.65 13.25 -16.62
N ARG A 141 18.73 12.46 -16.58
CA ARG A 141 19.91 12.51 -15.71
C ARG A 141 20.46 13.92 -15.44
N GLY A 142 20.80 14.16 -14.18
CA GLY A 142 21.76 15.18 -13.75
C GLY A 142 22.46 14.75 -12.46
N ASN A 143 23.69 14.24 -12.61
CA ASN A 143 24.82 14.21 -11.65
C ASN A 143 24.69 13.60 -10.23
N LEU A 144 25.32 12.42 -10.09
CA LEU A 144 26.49 12.10 -9.24
C LEU A 144 26.50 12.42 -7.70
N VAL A 145 26.32 11.32 -6.93
CA VAL A 145 27.07 10.81 -5.73
C VAL A 145 27.10 11.61 -4.39
N PRO A 146 27.45 10.98 -3.22
CA PRO A 146 26.80 9.85 -2.52
C PRO A 146 26.64 10.12 -0.99
N HIS A 147 26.30 9.06 -0.23
CA HIS A 147 26.46 8.85 1.22
C HIS A 147 25.19 9.03 2.08
N LEU A 148 24.63 7.92 2.60
CA LEU A 148 24.52 7.76 4.06
C LEU A 148 24.34 6.30 4.47
N ARG A 149 25.02 5.97 5.57
CA ARG A 149 25.16 4.67 6.22
C ARG A 149 23.89 4.26 6.96
N ILE A 150 23.63 2.95 6.97
CA ILE A 150 22.68 2.26 7.84
C ILE A 150 23.31 2.13 9.23
N ALA A 151 22.55 2.46 10.27
CA ALA A 151 22.66 1.90 11.61
C ALA A 151 21.38 1.13 11.90
#